data_AF-A0A7W1YI51-F1
#
_entry.id   AF-A0A7W1YI51-F1
#
_cell.length_a   1.000
_cell.length_b   1.000
_cell.length_c   1.000
_cell.angle_alpha   90.00
_cell.angle_beta   90.00
_cell.angle_gamma   90.00
#
_symmetry.space_group_name_H-M   'P 1'
#
loop_
_entity.id
_entity.type
_entity.pdbx_description
1 polymer ?
#
loop_
_entity_poly.entity_id
_entity_poly.type
_entity_poly.pdbx_seq_one_letter_code
_entity_poly.pdbx_strand_id
1 'polypeptide(L)'
;REVRTGLAASLQRQATASVVGVTGTDAAERDQAFAAATANCRRAVELRQALSAEQAQDRDQLDGLATAWNALGNLQYEWGHYAEALASFNGFRAANAALLAQVPGNEIWLHDQCIAASNAANAAEHAHDYVQAKAAYADAAASAGAKASTISTYAWFLLNCTDETQRDLPTGLEAAQKADAKAKHQNSDILDTLAWALFVNDRAREALANGELALELMPADAAEGDRESMKRRVQKYRDALKKQ
;
A
#
# COMPACT_ATOMS: atom_id res chain seq x y z
N ARG A 1 -3.84 12.02 33.04
CA ARG A 1 -3.61 12.37 31.63
C ARG A 1 -2.20 11.98 31.19
N GLU A 2 -1.17 12.70 31.65
CA GLU A 2 0.24 12.45 31.31
C GLU A 2 0.67 11.00 31.55
N VAL A 3 0.22 10.38 32.64
CA VAL A 3 0.46 8.95 32.93
C VAL A 3 -0.10 8.03 31.83
N ARG A 4 -1.30 8.29 31.30
CA ARG A 4 -1.91 7.45 30.25
C ARG A 4 -1.24 7.69 28.90
N THR A 5 -0.89 8.93 28.57
CA THR A 5 -0.12 9.27 27.36
C THR A 5 1.27 8.63 27.40
N GLY A 6 1.95 8.71 28.54
CA GLY A 6 3.24 8.07 28.77
C GLY A 6 3.17 6.54 28.67
N LEU A 7 2.11 5.94 29.22
CA LEU A 7 1.85 4.50 29.12
C LEU A 7 1.60 4.06 27.66
N ALA A 8 0.78 4.80 26.91
CA ALA A 8 0.54 4.49 25.51
C ALA A 8 1.84 4.55 24.69
N ALA A 9 2.67 5.57 24.93
CA ALA A 9 3.98 5.69 24.27
C ALA A 9 4.95 4.58 24.68
N SER A 10 4.95 4.15 25.96
CA SER A 10 5.80 3.03 26.39
C SER A 10 5.36 1.71 25.79
N LEU A 11 4.05 1.45 25.67
CA LEU A 11 3.51 0.25 25.04
C LEU A 11 3.92 0.15 23.57
N GLN A 12 3.87 1.26 22.82
CA GLN A 12 4.35 1.29 21.43
C GLN A 12 5.84 0.97 21.34
N ARG A 13 6.68 1.58 22.20
CA ARG A 13 8.13 1.29 22.23
C ARG A 13 8.41 -0.18 22.55
N GLN A 14 7.67 -0.75 23.49
CA GLN A 14 7.80 -2.17 23.83
C GLN A 14 7.39 -3.07 22.66
N ALA A 15 6.30 -2.74 21.95
CA ALA A 15 5.88 -3.49 20.77
C ALA A 15 6.96 -3.50 19.67
N THR A 16 7.59 -2.35 19.39
CA THR A 16 8.70 -2.26 18.43
C THR A 16 9.90 -3.09 18.89
N ALA A 17 10.29 -3.00 20.17
CA ALA A 17 11.41 -3.76 20.71
C ALA A 17 11.17 -5.27 20.68
N SER A 18 9.93 -5.71 20.95
CA SER A 18 9.54 -7.12 20.90
C SER A 18 9.74 -7.74 19.53
N VAL A 19 9.60 -6.98 18.43
CA VAL A 19 9.70 -7.51 17.07
C VAL A 19 11.13 -7.39 16.51
N VAL A 20 11.85 -6.32 16.85
CA VAL A 20 13.25 -6.10 16.40
C VAL A 20 14.23 -7.13 16.99
N GLY A 21 13.92 -7.70 18.15
CA GLY A 21 14.77 -8.69 18.82
C GLY A 21 14.66 -10.12 18.27
N VAL A 22 13.70 -10.38 17.38
CA VAL A 22 13.41 -11.74 16.91
C VAL A 22 14.07 -11.97 15.55
N THR A 23 15.37 -12.20 15.57
CA THR A 23 16.16 -12.53 14.36
C THR A 23 16.38 -14.04 14.20
N GLY A 24 15.71 -14.86 15.02
CA GLY A 24 15.86 -16.32 15.06
C GLY A 24 14.83 -17.09 14.22
N THR A 25 15.23 -18.29 13.78
CA THR A 25 14.40 -19.23 13.00
C THR A 25 13.32 -19.95 13.80
N ASP A 26 13.23 -19.75 15.11
CA ASP A 26 12.20 -20.39 15.94
C ASP A 26 10.84 -19.75 15.67
N ALA A 27 9.89 -20.56 15.21
CA ALA A 27 8.51 -20.12 14.95
C ALA A 27 7.77 -19.76 16.24
N ALA A 28 8.02 -20.48 17.34
CA ALA A 28 7.30 -20.27 18.60
C ALA A 28 7.69 -18.95 19.27
N GLU A 29 8.98 -18.60 19.25
CA GLU A 29 9.47 -17.32 19.78
C GLU A 29 8.96 -16.14 18.93
N ARG A 30 8.92 -16.30 17.60
CA ARG A 30 8.30 -15.34 16.69
C ARG A 30 6.83 -15.13 17.00
N ASP A 31 6.05 -16.21 17.09
CA ASP A 31 4.62 -16.11 17.39
C ASP A 31 4.36 -15.43 18.73
N GLN A 32 5.14 -15.77 19.77
CA GLN A 32 5.00 -15.13 21.07
C GLN A 32 5.33 -13.63 21.03
N ALA A 33 6.38 -13.25 20.30
CA ALA A 33 6.79 -11.86 20.19
C ALA A 33 5.78 -11.00 19.40
N PHE A 34 5.25 -11.53 18.29
CA PHE A 34 4.19 -10.85 17.54
C PHE A 34 2.89 -10.76 18.36
N ALA A 35 2.54 -11.79 19.15
CA ALA A 35 1.40 -11.73 20.08
C ALA A 35 1.55 -10.59 21.08
N ALA A 36 2.70 -10.54 21.75
CA ALA A 36 3.00 -9.51 22.73
C ALA A 36 2.99 -8.10 22.11
N ALA A 37 3.62 -7.93 20.95
CA ALA A 37 3.66 -6.65 20.23
C ALA A 37 2.25 -6.19 19.82
N THR A 38 1.46 -7.10 19.24
CA THR A 38 0.07 -6.83 18.84
C THR A 38 -0.79 -6.44 20.04
N ALA A 39 -0.66 -7.13 21.17
CA ALA A 39 -1.39 -6.80 22.40
C ALA A 39 -1.02 -5.41 22.94
N ASN A 40 0.27 -5.07 22.95
CA ASN A 40 0.75 -3.76 23.37
C ASN A 40 0.26 -2.63 22.45
N CYS A 41 0.30 -2.83 21.13
CA CYS A 41 -0.22 -1.88 20.16
C CYS A 41 -1.74 -1.68 20.31
N ARG A 42 -2.50 -2.77 20.46
CA ARG A 42 -3.95 -2.70 20.71
C ARG A 42 -4.26 -1.91 21.98
N ARG A 43 -3.52 -2.15 23.06
CA ARG A 43 -3.69 -1.41 24.30
C ARG A 43 -3.34 0.07 24.16
N ALA A 44 -2.31 0.39 23.38
CA ALA A 44 -1.97 1.77 23.06
C ALA A 44 -3.08 2.49 22.26
N VAL A 45 -3.67 1.81 21.27
CA VAL A 45 -4.82 2.30 20.50
C VAL A 45 -5.98 2.62 21.45
N GLU A 46 -6.40 1.67 22.29
CA GLU A 46 -7.51 1.87 23.23
C GLU A 46 -7.30 3.07 24.15
N LEU A 47 -6.09 3.22 24.71
CA LEU A 47 -5.76 4.35 25.58
C LEU A 47 -5.83 5.68 24.84
N ARG A 48 -5.32 5.74 23.61
CA ARG A 48 -5.32 6.97 22.80
C ARG A 48 -6.71 7.31 22.27
N GLN A 49 -7.53 6.31 21.93
CA GLN A 49 -8.94 6.51 21.61
C GLN A 49 -9.69 7.13 22.79
N ALA A 50 -9.55 6.56 23.99
CA ALA A 50 -10.18 7.10 25.19
C ALA A 50 -9.71 8.54 25.48
N LEU A 51 -8.40 8.81 25.37
CA LEU A 51 -7.84 10.16 25.54
C LEU A 51 -8.37 11.14 24.50
N SER A 52 -8.50 10.74 23.23
CA SER A 52 -9.03 11.59 22.16
C SER A 52 -10.50 11.94 22.36
N ALA A 53 -11.30 11.00 22.89
CA ALA A 53 -12.71 11.21 23.20
C ALA A 53 -12.91 12.14 24.40
N GLU A 54 -12.07 12.02 25.44
CA GLU A 54 -12.10 12.90 26.62
C GLU A 54 -11.68 14.34 26.28
N GLN A 55 -10.85 14.54 25.25
CA GLN A 55 -10.16 15.81 24.98
C GLN A 55 -10.63 16.50 23.71
N ALA A 56 -11.89 16.28 23.30
CA ALA A 56 -12.50 16.90 22.14
C ALA A 56 -11.61 16.85 20.88
N GLN A 57 -11.03 15.68 20.58
CA GLN A 57 -10.17 15.49 19.41
C GLN A 57 -8.87 16.31 19.42
N ASP A 58 -8.24 16.47 20.58
CA ASP A 58 -6.88 17.03 20.70
C ASP A 58 -5.92 16.42 19.67
N ARG A 59 -5.26 17.28 18.88
CA ARG A 59 -4.46 16.88 17.72
C ARG A 59 -3.32 15.94 18.09
N ASP A 60 -2.64 16.17 19.20
CA ASP A 60 -1.53 15.33 19.64
C ASP A 60 -2.01 13.91 20.01
N GLN A 61 -3.24 13.79 20.55
CA GLN A 61 -3.84 12.48 20.81
C GLN A 61 -4.26 11.78 19.52
N LEU A 62 -4.81 12.51 18.55
CA LEU A 62 -5.18 11.95 17.25
C LEU A 62 -3.96 11.50 16.46
N ASP A 63 -2.88 12.28 16.44
CA ASP A 63 -1.63 11.96 15.76
C ASP A 63 -0.97 10.71 16.37
N GLY A 64 -0.92 10.66 17.70
CA GLY A 64 -0.48 9.47 18.39
C GLY A 64 -1.38 8.25 18.16
N LEU A 65 -2.70 8.45 18.03
CA LEU A 65 -3.67 7.40 17.74
C LEU A 65 -3.47 6.86 16.33
N ALA A 66 -3.26 7.74 15.36
CA ALA A 66 -2.94 7.40 13.97
C ALA A 66 -1.68 6.52 13.92
N THR A 67 -0.62 6.94 14.62
CA THR A 67 0.62 6.18 14.75
C THR A 67 0.40 4.79 15.36
N ALA A 68 -0.45 4.69 16.39
CA ALA A 68 -0.76 3.42 17.04
C ALA A 68 -1.52 2.46 16.13
N TRP A 69 -2.50 2.98 15.37
CA TRP A 69 -3.24 2.21 14.39
C TRP A 69 -2.37 1.69 13.26
N ASN A 70 -1.49 2.54 12.70
CA ASN A 70 -0.56 2.12 11.65
C ASN A 70 0.37 1.01 12.12
N ALA A 71 0.94 1.15 13.33
CA ALA A 71 1.81 0.13 13.91
C ALA A 71 1.07 -1.20 14.15
N LEU A 72 -0.17 -1.15 14.64
CA LEU A 72 -0.99 -2.35 14.83
C LEU A 72 -1.30 -3.03 13.49
N GLY A 73 -1.69 -2.25 12.48
CA GLY A 73 -1.99 -2.77 11.14
C GLY A 73 -0.78 -3.44 10.49
N ASN A 74 0.39 -2.82 10.56
CA ASN A 74 1.63 -3.41 10.05
C ASN A 74 1.96 -4.74 10.74
N LEU A 75 1.88 -4.81 12.08
CA LEU A 75 2.14 -6.05 12.82
C LEU A 75 1.16 -7.16 12.45
N GLN A 76 -0.11 -6.84 12.30
CA GLN A 76 -1.14 -7.79 11.87
C GLN A 76 -0.90 -8.27 10.45
N TYR A 77 -0.53 -7.37 9.54
CA TYR A 77 -0.23 -7.69 8.16
C TYR A 77 0.97 -8.62 8.03
N GLU A 78 2.09 -8.30 8.70
CA GLU A 78 3.30 -9.12 8.70
C GLU A 78 3.05 -10.54 9.25
N TRP A 79 2.10 -10.67 10.17
CA TRP A 79 1.73 -11.97 10.74
C TRP A 79 0.59 -12.69 9.99
N GLY A 80 0.09 -12.12 8.89
CA GLY A 80 -0.96 -12.74 8.06
C GLY A 80 -2.39 -12.56 8.58
N HIS A 81 -2.60 -11.73 9.61
CA HIS A 81 -3.93 -11.35 10.10
C HIS A 81 -4.50 -10.20 9.26
N TYR A 82 -4.72 -10.45 7.97
CA TYR A 82 -5.01 -9.41 6.98
C TYR A 82 -6.35 -8.70 7.20
N ALA A 83 -7.38 -9.40 7.67
CA ALA A 83 -8.68 -8.80 7.96
C ALA A 83 -8.58 -7.81 9.15
N GLU A 84 -7.82 -8.18 10.18
CA GLU A 84 -7.55 -7.30 11.31
C GLU A 84 -6.63 -6.13 10.91
N ALA A 85 -5.63 -6.38 10.06
CA ALA A 85 -4.76 -5.34 9.53
C ALA A 85 -5.57 -4.29 8.75
N LEU A 86 -6.49 -4.72 7.90
CA LEU A 86 -7.42 -3.85 7.17
C LEU A 86 -8.24 -2.99 8.13
N ALA A 87 -8.79 -3.57 9.20
CA ALA A 87 -9.52 -2.82 10.22
C ALA A 87 -8.63 -1.76 10.90
N SER A 88 -7.37 -2.10 11.21
CA SER A 88 -6.40 -1.18 11.81
C SER A 88 -6.00 -0.05 10.85
N PHE A 89 -5.77 -0.34 9.56
CA PHE A 89 -5.49 0.69 8.57
C PHE A 89 -6.69 1.62 8.33
N ASN A 90 -7.91 1.11 8.41
CA ASN A 90 -9.11 1.96 8.42
C ASN A 90 -9.18 2.85 9.68
N GLY A 91 -8.76 2.35 10.85
CA GLY A 91 -8.58 3.16 12.05
C GLY A 91 -7.54 4.27 11.87
N PHE A 92 -6.42 3.97 11.21
CA PHE A 92 -5.38 4.95 10.86
C PHE A 92 -5.93 6.04 9.94
N ARG A 93 -6.66 5.66 8.88
CA ARG A 93 -7.35 6.60 7.96
C ARG A 93 -8.33 7.50 8.70
N ALA A 94 -9.14 6.95 9.59
CA ALA A 94 -10.11 7.73 10.35
C ALA A 94 -9.44 8.78 11.26
N ALA A 95 -8.34 8.41 11.93
CA ALA A 95 -7.57 9.34 12.75
C ALA A 95 -6.97 10.49 11.92
N ASN A 96 -6.35 10.16 10.77
CA ASN A 96 -5.81 11.16 9.86
C ASN A 96 -6.90 12.06 9.26
N ALA A 97 -8.09 11.52 9.01
CA ALA A 97 -9.21 12.30 8.47
C ALA A 97 -9.69 13.33 9.50
N ALA A 98 -9.73 12.95 10.79
CA ALA A 98 -10.03 13.88 11.87
C ALA A 98 -8.96 14.98 12.01
N LEU A 99 -7.68 14.65 11.83
CA LEU A 99 -6.59 15.62 11.80
C LEU A 99 -6.73 16.60 10.63
N LEU A 100 -6.98 16.09 9.42
CA LEU A 100 -7.18 16.91 8.22
C LEU A 100 -8.44 17.77 8.29
N ALA A 101 -9.48 17.36 9.00
CA ALA A 101 -10.65 18.20 9.25
C ALA A 101 -10.30 19.43 10.11
N GLN A 102 -9.29 19.33 10.98
CA GLN A 102 -8.82 20.44 11.81
C GLN A 102 -7.78 21.32 11.11
N VAL A 103 -6.89 20.72 10.30
CA VAL A 103 -5.93 21.46 9.47
C VAL A 103 -5.97 20.90 8.03
N PRO A 104 -6.91 21.40 7.21
CA PRO A 104 -7.00 21.01 5.81
C PRO A 104 -5.70 21.33 5.07
N GLY A 105 -5.25 20.41 4.21
CA GLY A 105 -4.05 20.61 3.40
C GLY A 105 -2.73 20.32 4.10
N ASN A 106 -2.73 19.81 5.34
CA ASN A 106 -1.50 19.34 5.97
C ASN A 106 -0.87 18.19 5.16
N GLU A 107 0.32 18.43 4.62
CA GLU A 107 1.00 17.50 3.71
C GLU A 107 1.38 16.17 4.38
N ILE A 108 1.71 16.18 5.68
CA ILE A 108 2.07 14.98 6.44
C ILE A 108 0.85 14.06 6.53
N TRP A 109 -0.29 14.58 6.96
CA TRP A 109 -1.48 13.75 7.12
C TRP A 109 -2.11 13.35 5.79
N LEU A 110 -1.97 14.18 4.74
CA LEU A 110 -2.31 13.77 3.37
C LEU A 110 -1.42 12.63 2.89
N HIS A 111 -0.12 12.68 3.18
CA HIS A 111 0.80 11.59 2.89
C HIS A 111 0.41 10.31 3.65
N ASP A 112 0.10 10.43 4.94
CA ASP A 112 -0.31 9.31 5.78
C ASP A 112 -1.65 8.71 5.33
N GLN A 113 -2.59 9.51 4.82
CA GLN A 113 -3.81 9.00 4.16
C GLN A 113 -3.48 8.13 2.95
N CYS A 114 -2.49 8.53 2.13
CA CYS A 114 -2.07 7.75 0.97
C CYS A 114 -1.44 6.40 1.39
N ILE A 115 -0.60 6.42 2.43
CA ILE A 115 -0.01 5.19 3.00
C ILE A 115 -1.14 4.28 3.50
N ALA A 116 -2.06 4.81 4.28
CA ALA A 116 -3.11 4.03 4.90
C ALA A 116 -4.07 3.42 3.87
N ALA A 117 -4.40 4.14 2.80
CA ALA A 117 -5.20 3.61 1.70
C ALA A 117 -4.47 2.50 0.93
N SER A 118 -3.17 2.66 0.69
CA SER A 118 -2.35 1.63 0.02
C SER A 118 -2.22 0.35 0.86
N ASN A 119 -1.97 0.50 2.16
CA ASN A 119 -1.88 -0.62 3.09
C ASN A 119 -3.23 -1.35 3.27
N ALA A 120 -4.33 -0.59 3.35
CA ALA A 120 -5.67 -1.17 3.38
C ALA A 120 -5.97 -1.97 2.10
N ALA A 121 -5.58 -1.44 0.93
CA ALA A 121 -5.79 -2.14 -0.33
C ALA A 121 -5.01 -3.47 -0.39
N ASN A 122 -3.73 -3.45 -0.02
CA ASN A 122 -2.92 -4.67 0.07
C ASN A 122 -3.51 -5.67 1.08
N ALA A 123 -3.91 -5.21 2.26
CA ALA A 123 -4.51 -6.07 3.29
C ALA A 123 -5.83 -6.70 2.81
N ALA A 124 -6.68 -5.94 2.13
CA ALA A 124 -7.93 -6.46 1.56
C ALA A 124 -7.66 -7.49 0.45
N GLU A 125 -6.66 -7.25 -0.42
CA GLU A 125 -6.29 -8.21 -1.47
C GLU A 125 -5.77 -9.53 -0.88
N HIS A 126 -4.89 -9.46 0.13
CA HIS A 126 -4.39 -10.64 0.83
C HIS A 126 -5.47 -11.35 1.67
N ALA A 127 -6.50 -10.62 2.12
CA ALA A 127 -7.69 -11.19 2.74
C ALA A 127 -8.69 -11.78 1.72
N HIS A 128 -8.39 -11.72 0.43
CA HIS A 128 -9.28 -12.12 -0.68
C HIS A 128 -10.60 -11.32 -0.75
N ASP A 129 -10.66 -10.14 -0.13
CA ASP A 129 -11.76 -9.18 -0.28
C ASP A 129 -11.43 -8.22 -1.44
N TYR A 130 -11.54 -8.74 -2.66
CA TYR A 130 -11.17 -8.00 -3.88
C TYR A 130 -12.07 -6.79 -4.16
N VAL A 131 -13.30 -6.79 -3.65
CA VAL A 131 -14.21 -5.64 -3.74
C VAL A 131 -13.68 -4.49 -2.89
N GLN A 132 -13.32 -4.75 -1.63
CA GLN A 132 -12.68 -3.73 -0.80
C GLN A 132 -11.30 -3.34 -1.32
N ALA A 133 -10.50 -4.28 -1.82
CA ALA A 133 -9.19 -3.98 -2.40
C ALA A 133 -9.31 -3.01 -3.58
N LYS A 134 -10.24 -3.27 -4.50
CA LYS A 134 -10.52 -2.39 -5.65
C LYS A 134 -10.89 -0.97 -5.20
N ALA A 135 -11.80 -0.86 -4.23
CA ALA A 135 -12.24 0.42 -3.69
C ALA A 135 -11.09 1.18 -3.00
N ALA A 136 -10.25 0.48 -2.23
CA ALA A 136 -9.13 1.08 -1.52
C ALA A 136 -8.00 1.52 -2.47
N TYR A 137 -7.67 0.73 -3.49
CA TYR A 137 -6.71 1.15 -4.52
C TYR A 137 -7.21 2.34 -5.33
N ALA A 138 -8.51 2.36 -5.67
CA ALA A 138 -9.11 3.49 -6.37
C ALA A 138 -9.01 4.79 -5.56
N ASP A 139 -9.33 4.73 -4.26
CA ASP A 139 -9.20 5.87 -3.35
C ASP A 139 -7.73 6.34 -3.22
N ALA A 140 -6.80 5.41 -3.04
CA ALA A 140 -5.37 5.72 -2.97
C ALA A 140 -4.87 6.42 -4.24
N ALA A 141 -5.28 5.96 -5.42
CA ALA A 141 -4.90 6.51 -6.72
C ALA A 141 -5.61 7.85 -7.07
N ALA A 142 -6.76 8.13 -6.43
CA ALA A 142 -7.51 9.37 -6.60
C ALA A 142 -7.03 10.49 -5.66
N SER A 143 -6.30 10.15 -4.60
CA SER A 143 -5.82 11.11 -3.61
C SER A 143 -4.94 12.21 -4.24
N ALA A 144 -5.05 13.45 -3.76
CA ALA A 144 -4.32 14.60 -4.30
C ALA A 144 -2.79 14.42 -4.23
N GLY A 145 -2.30 13.62 -3.27
CA GLY A 145 -0.90 13.27 -3.07
C GLY A 145 -0.45 11.98 -3.75
N ALA A 146 -1.31 11.30 -4.52
CA ALA A 146 -0.99 10.01 -5.12
C ALA A 146 0.28 10.10 -5.97
N LYS A 147 1.27 9.26 -5.63
CA LYS A 147 2.50 9.08 -6.41
C LYS A 147 2.17 8.31 -7.69
N ALA A 148 3.03 8.44 -8.70
CA ALA A 148 2.87 7.70 -9.95
C ALA A 148 2.85 6.18 -9.71
N SER A 149 3.66 5.68 -8.78
CA SER A 149 3.67 4.27 -8.36
C SER A 149 2.36 3.80 -7.72
N THR A 150 1.68 4.64 -6.92
CA THR A 150 0.37 4.33 -6.33
C THR A 150 -0.68 4.14 -7.42
N ILE A 151 -0.70 5.04 -8.41
CA ILE A 151 -1.61 4.94 -9.56
C ILE A 151 -1.28 3.69 -10.40
N SER A 152 0.01 3.42 -10.62
CA SER A 152 0.48 2.22 -11.32
C SER A 152 0.09 0.93 -10.60
N THR A 153 0.08 0.93 -9.26
CA THR A 153 -0.35 -0.23 -8.45
C THR A 153 -1.85 -0.48 -8.63
N TYR A 154 -2.68 0.57 -8.63
CA TYR A 154 -4.11 0.43 -8.94
C TYR A 154 -4.33 -0.10 -10.36
N ALA A 155 -3.58 0.42 -11.34
CA ALA A 155 -3.62 -0.10 -12.71
C ALA A 155 -3.27 -1.60 -12.73
N TRP A 156 -2.19 -1.99 -12.07
CA TRP A 156 -1.77 -3.40 -11.98
C TRP A 156 -2.86 -4.29 -11.37
N PHE A 157 -3.50 -3.86 -10.28
CA PHE A 157 -4.62 -4.56 -9.67
C PHE A 157 -5.77 -4.78 -10.67
N LEU A 158 -6.22 -3.72 -11.36
CA LEU A 158 -7.33 -3.83 -12.33
C LEU A 158 -7.02 -4.77 -13.49
N LEU A 159 -5.76 -4.89 -13.87
CA LEU A 159 -5.31 -5.72 -14.98
C LEU A 159 -5.08 -7.19 -14.57
N ASN A 160 -4.69 -7.43 -13.31
CA ASN A 160 -4.17 -8.72 -12.85
C ASN A 160 -4.91 -9.32 -11.64
N CYS A 161 -6.01 -8.70 -11.18
CA CYS A 161 -6.76 -9.20 -10.03
C CYS A 161 -7.05 -10.69 -10.15
N THR A 162 -6.84 -11.45 -9.08
CA THR A 162 -7.07 -12.91 -9.10
C THR A 162 -8.53 -13.23 -9.38
N ASP A 163 -9.45 -12.45 -8.80
CA ASP A 163 -10.86 -12.49 -9.15
C ASP A 163 -11.11 -11.73 -10.47
N GLU A 164 -11.40 -12.48 -11.52
CA GLU A 164 -11.61 -11.94 -12.86
C GLU A 164 -12.81 -10.99 -12.93
N THR A 165 -13.79 -11.14 -12.03
CA THR A 165 -14.97 -10.26 -11.97
C THR A 165 -14.64 -8.84 -11.53
N GLN A 166 -13.50 -8.65 -10.87
CA GLN A 166 -13.04 -7.34 -10.41
C GLN A 166 -12.08 -6.67 -11.39
N ARG A 167 -11.57 -7.40 -12.40
CA ARG A 167 -10.71 -6.85 -13.44
C ARG A 167 -11.47 -5.82 -14.28
N ASP A 168 -10.74 -4.80 -14.72
CA ASP A 168 -11.27 -3.72 -15.56
C ASP A 168 -10.13 -3.24 -16.47
N LEU A 169 -10.00 -3.89 -17.63
CA LEU A 169 -8.86 -3.65 -18.53
C LEU A 169 -8.83 -2.22 -19.08
N PRO A 170 -9.96 -1.62 -19.50
CA PRO A 170 -9.97 -0.23 -19.97
C PRO A 170 -9.57 0.75 -18.86
N THR A 171 -10.16 0.63 -17.67
CA THR A 171 -9.82 1.51 -16.55
C THR A 171 -8.37 1.30 -16.09
N GLY A 172 -7.87 0.05 -16.14
CA GLY A 172 -6.48 -0.27 -15.87
C GLY A 172 -5.51 0.41 -16.83
N LEU A 173 -5.85 0.48 -18.12
CA LEU A 173 -5.07 1.22 -19.11
C LEU A 173 -5.08 2.73 -18.84
N GLU A 174 -6.23 3.32 -18.56
CA GLU A 174 -6.33 4.75 -18.22
C GLU A 174 -5.48 5.08 -16.98
N ALA A 175 -5.53 4.23 -15.96
CA ALA A 175 -4.72 4.38 -14.76
C ALA A 175 -3.21 4.27 -15.07
N ALA A 176 -2.78 3.30 -15.88
CA ALA A 176 -1.38 3.14 -16.27
C ALA A 176 -0.87 4.35 -17.08
N GLN A 177 -1.68 4.87 -18.01
CA GLN A 177 -1.36 6.08 -18.77
C GLN A 177 -1.24 7.31 -17.86
N LYS A 178 -2.13 7.46 -16.88
CA LYS A 178 -2.07 8.53 -15.88
C LYS A 178 -0.82 8.43 -15.01
N ALA A 179 -0.44 7.22 -14.60
CA ALA A 179 0.79 6.96 -13.85
C ALA A 179 2.02 7.37 -14.65
N ASP A 180 2.11 6.94 -15.91
CA ASP A 180 3.22 7.25 -16.81
C ASP A 180 3.34 8.76 -17.09
N ALA A 181 2.23 9.43 -17.38
CA ALA A 181 2.19 10.89 -17.55
C ALA A 181 2.74 11.63 -16.32
N LYS A 182 2.40 11.15 -15.11
CA LYS A 182 2.92 11.72 -13.86
C LYS A 182 4.41 11.40 -13.67
N ALA A 183 4.86 10.24 -14.11
CA ALA A 183 6.28 9.82 -14.13
C ALA A 183 7.07 10.43 -15.29
N LYS A 184 6.42 11.20 -16.17
CA LYS A 184 7.02 11.85 -17.35
C LYS A 184 7.74 10.89 -18.29
N HIS A 185 7.25 9.67 -18.42
CA HIS A 185 7.82 8.66 -19.33
C HIS A 185 9.29 8.29 -18.99
N GLN A 186 9.66 8.34 -17.71
CA GLN A 186 11.04 8.15 -17.24
C GLN A 186 11.21 7.01 -16.23
N ASN A 187 10.13 6.30 -15.87
CA ASN A 187 10.19 5.25 -14.87
C ASN A 187 9.94 3.88 -15.51
N SER A 188 10.94 3.01 -15.41
CA SER A 188 10.94 1.67 -16.01
C SER A 188 9.76 0.79 -15.56
N ASP A 189 9.47 0.73 -14.26
CA ASP A 189 8.40 -0.13 -13.71
C ASP A 189 7.00 0.34 -14.15
N ILE A 190 6.81 1.66 -14.22
CA ILE A 190 5.54 2.26 -14.67
C ILE A 190 5.35 2.04 -16.17
N LEU A 191 6.42 2.18 -16.97
CA LEU A 191 6.38 1.89 -18.41
C LEU A 191 6.10 0.41 -18.68
N ASP A 192 6.67 -0.49 -17.88
CA ASP A 192 6.41 -1.92 -17.97
C ASP A 192 4.94 -2.26 -17.61
N THR A 193 4.39 -1.59 -16.59
CA THR A 193 2.95 -1.67 -16.27
C THR A 193 2.08 -1.16 -17.43
N LEU A 194 2.43 -0.01 -18.01
CA LEU A 194 1.74 0.55 -19.17
C LEU A 194 1.84 -0.37 -20.40
N ALA A 195 3.00 -0.96 -20.65
CA ALA A 195 3.20 -1.92 -21.72
C ALA A 195 2.28 -3.13 -21.56
N TRP A 196 2.16 -3.66 -20.35
CA TRP A 196 1.22 -4.75 -20.06
C TRP A 196 -0.24 -4.30 -20.27
N ALA A 197 -0.61 -3.12 -19.78
CA ALA A 197 -1.95 -2.57 -19.94
C ALA A 197 -2.33 -2.40 -21.41
N LEU A 198 -1.41 -1.88 -22.24
CA LEU A 198 -1.59 -1.75 -23.68
C LEU A 198 -1.76 -3.12 -24.33
N PHE A 199 -0.95 -4.11 -23.94
CA PHE A 199 -1.00 -5.44 -24.52
C PHE A 199 -2.35 -6.14 -24.27
N VAL A 200 -2.85 -6.13 -23.03
CA VAL A 200 -4.12 -6.78 -22.68
C VAL A 200 -5.35 -6.02 -23.18
N ASN A 201 -5.16 -4.79 -23.67
CA ASN A 201 -6.17 -4.00 -24.39
C ASN A 201 -5.92 -4.01 -25.91
N ASP A 202 -5.32 -5.08 -26.44
CA ASP A 202 -5.09 -5.34 -27.87
C ASP A 202 -4.20 -4.32 -28.62
N ARG A 203 -3.41 -3.52 -27.90
CA ARG A 203 -2.50 -2.50 -28.46
C ARG A 203 -1.05 -3.00 -28.49
N ALA A 204 -0.82 -4.17 -29.08
CA ALA A 204 0.46 -4.89 -29.04
C ALA A 204 1.66 -4.09 -29.60
N ARG A 205 1.46 -3.22 -30.60
CA ARG A 205 2.52 -2.38 -31.16
C ARG A 205 3.01 -1.34 -30.16
N GLU A 206 2.09 -0.68 -29.48
CA GLU A 206 2.40 0.32 -28.46
C GLU A 206 2.96 -0.35 -27.19
N ALA A 207 2.44 -1.53 -26.84
CA ALA A 207 2.98 -2.35 -25.76
C ALA A 207 4.46 -2.69 -25.99
N LEU A 208 4.83 -3.11 -27.22
CA LEU A 208 6.22 -3.40 -27.55
C LEU A 208 7.12 -2.17 -27.39
N ALA A 209 6.70 -1.02 -27.93
CA ALA A 209 7.47 0.22 -27.82
C ALA A 209 7.71 0.64 -26.36
N ASN A 210 6.66 0.61 -25.52
CA ASN A 210 6.79 0.96 -24.11
C ASN A 210 7.62 -0.07 -23.32
N GLY A 211 7.49 -1.36 -23.64
CA GLY A 211 8.26 -2.41 -22.98
C GLY A 211 9.75 -2.38 -23.33
N GLU A 212 10.10 -2.04 -24.57
CA GLU A 212 11.49 -1.83 -24.98
C GLU A 212 12.10 -0.60 -24.28
N LEU A 213 11.35 0.50 -24.20
CA LEU A 213 11.78 1.68 -23.45
C LEU A 213 11.93 1.38 -21.95
N ALA A 214 11.02 0.59 -21.37
CA ALA A 214 11.13 0.16 -19.97
C ALA A 214 12.46 -0.57 -19.72
N LEU A 215 12.85 -1.50 -20.61
CA LEU A 215 14.13 -2.21 -20.52
C LEU A 215 15.35 -1.29 -20.65
N GLU A 216 15.26 -0.27 -21.51
CA GLU A 216 16.33 0.74 -21.68
C GLU A 216 16.52 1.57 -20.41
N LEU A 217 15.42 1.96 -19.76
CA LEU A 217 15.43 2.77 -18.55
C LEU A 217 15.64 1.95 -17.26
N MET A 218 15.73 0.62 -17.33
CA MET A 218 15.99 -0.22 -16.16
C MET A 218 17.35 0.13 -15.53
N PRO A 219 17.41 0.36 -14.20
CA PRO A 219 18.67 0.58 -13.50
C PRO A 219 19.69 -0.55 -13.76
N ALA A 220 20.97 -0.20 -13.86
CA ALA A 220 22.03 -1.17 -14.13
C ALA A 220 22.17 -2.22 -13.02
N ASP A 221 21.84 -1.84 -11.79
CA ASP A 221 21.85 -2.66 -10.58
C ASP A 221 20.50 -3.36 -10.29
N ALA A 222 19.52 -3.23 -11.18
CA ALA A 222 18.26 -3.96 -11.07
C ALA A 222 18.51 -5.48 -11.04
N ALA A 223 17.73 -6.20 -10.21
CA ALA A 223 17.89 -7.63 -10.06
C ALA A 223 17.69 -8.36 -11.40
N GLU A 224 18.55 -9.33 -11.69
CA GLU A 224 18.51 -10.07 -12.96
C GLU A 224 17.14 -10.74 -13.19
N GLY A 225 16.49 -11.20 -12.11
CA GLY A 225 15.14 -11.78 -12.17
C GLY A 225 14.09 -10.81 -12.72
N ASP A 226 14.15 -9.53 -12.32
CA ASP A 226 13.23 -8.50 -12.78
C ASP A 226 13.47 -8.17 -14.25
N ARG A 227 14.75 -8.03 -14.62
CA ARG A 227 15.17 -7.78 -16.01
C ARG A 227 14.71 -8.90 -16.93
N GLU A 228 14.90 -10.15 -16.53
CA GLU A 228 14.45 -11.32 -17.29
C GLU A 228 12.92 -11.41 -17.35
N SER A 229 12.20 -11.04 -16.29
CA SER A 229 10.74 -10.97 -16.30
C SER A 229 10.22 -9.94 -17.32
N MET A 230 10.83 -8.77 -17.37
CA MET A 230 10.48 -7.72 -18.32
C MET A 230 10.82 -8.14 -19.76
N LYS A 231 12.00 -8.73 -20.01
CA LYS A 231 12.35 -9.28 -21.33
C LYS A 231 11.35 -10.33 -21.82
N ARG A 232 10.89 -11.23 -20.94
CA ARG A 232 9.86 -12.23 -21.29
C ARG A 232 8.56 -11.57 -21.74
N ARG A 233 8.12 -10.51 -21.07
CA ARG A 233 6.92 -9.74 -21.47
C ARG A 233 7.11 -9.03 -22.80
N VAL A 234 8.24 -8.36 -23.00
CA VAL A 234 8.57 -7.73 -24.29
C VAL A 234 8.59 -8.74 -25.43
N GLN A 235 9.17 -9.92 -25.21
CA GLN A 235 9.18 -11.00 -26.19
C GLN A 235 7.76 -11.48 -26.51
N LYS A 236 6.88 -11.60 -25.50
CA LYS A 236 5.46 -11.92 -25.69
C LYS A 236 4.76 -10.89 -26.59
N TYR A 237 5.02 -9.59 -26.42
CA TYR A 237 4.45 -8.54 -27.26
C TYR A 237 4.93 -8.66 -28.70
N ARG A 238 6.23 -8.90 -28.90
CA ARG A 238 6.84 -9.11 -30.21
C ARG A 238 6.25 -10.31 -30.94
N ASP A 239 6.02 -11.41 -30.25
CA ASP A 239 5.46 -12.62 -30.85
C ASP A 239 3.96 -12.49 -31.17
N ALA A 240 3.22 -11.66 -30.43
CA ALA A 240 1.84 -11.34 -30.77
C ALA A 240 1.73 -10.57 -32.10
N LEU A 241 2.65 -9.62 -32.35
CA LEU A 241 2.68 -8.84 -33.60
C LEU A 241 3.02 -9.69 -34.83
N LYS A 242 3.80 -10.76 -34.67
CA LYS A 242 4.13 -11.68 -35.79
C LYS A 242 2.92 -12.52 -36.23
N LYS A 243 1.89 -12.63 -35.39
CA LYS A 243 0.69 -13.45 -35.64
C LYS A 243 -0.48 -12.63 -36.20
N GLN A 244 -0.34 -11.32 -36.31
CA GLN A 244 -1.30 -10.39 -36.91
C GLN A 244 -0.97 -10.18 -38.39
#